data_AF-A0A9D1A814-F1
#
_entry.id   AF-A0A9D1A814-F1
#
_cell.length_a   1.000
_cell.length_b   1.000
_cell.length_c   1.000
_cell.angle_alpha   90.00
_cell.angle_beta   90.00
_cell.angle_gamma   90.00
#
_symmetry.space_group_name_H-M   'P 1'
#
loop_
_entity.id
_entity.type
_entity.pdbx_description
1 polymer ?
#
loop_
_entity_poly.entity_id
_entity_poly.type
_entity_poly.pdbx_seq_one_letter_code
_entity_poly.pdbx_strand_id
1 'polypeptide(L)'
;MFIAFIGFQNAGIVVSDSSTCVALNSFNVYSGSATWATIMPMLVTIFGLLAIAILAHKKVRGAVLWGILGSAVAYYVLGLLTVDGFYASSVAPNLASDFFGAFKEFGELSFLRVFKEGFDFSAYIAANGIGSFIVMFITTMLAFCMVDMFDTLGTLYGACSAGNMLTEKGEVPNMNRAMMADAIATCVGAVCGTSTVTTFVESSSGISEGGRTGLASLVTATLFFIAMFLAPVAQLIPTYATATALIYVGVLMMSGVKNIAWDDPAKALPGFLTIAVMVFTYNISYGIAFGLISCVVIKVFSGKAKELSIATWIIAILFALTFFLTH
;
A
#
# COMPACT_ATOMS: atom_id res chain seq x y z
N MET A 1 1.62 4.41 -7.30
CA MET A 1 3.08 4.49 -7.55
C MET A 1 3.91 3.84 -6.44
N PHE A 2 3.71 4.19 -5.17
CA PHE A 2 4.50 3.66 -4.04
C PHE A 2 4.52 2.12 -3.95
N ILE A 3 3.35 1.46 -3.95
CA ILE A 3 3.29 -0.02 -3.91
C ILE A 3 3.98 -0.66 -5.12
N ALA A 4 3.90 -0.05 -6.31
CA ALA A 4 4.64 -0.56 -7.47
C ALA A 4 6.15 -0.44 -7.28
N PHE A 5 6.63 0.66 -6.69
CA PHE A 5 8.05 0.83 -6.36
C PHE A 5 8.53 -0.23 -5.35
N ILE A 6 7.73 -0.53 -4.32
CA ILE A 6 7.99 -1.66 -3.41
C ILE A 6 8.04 -2.98 -4.19
N GLY A 7 7.09 -3.20 -5.10
CA GLY A 7 7.09 -4.39 -5.97
C GLY A 7 8.37 -4.51 -6.80
N PHE A 8 8.85 -3.42 -7.40
CA PHE A 8 10.12 -3.41 -8.14
C PHE A 8 11.35 -3.68 -7.27
N GLN A 9 11.36 -3.21 -6.02
CA GLN A 9 12.43 -3.52 -5.06
C GLN A 9 12.36 -4.98 -4.59
N ASN A 10 11.17 -5.49 -4.25
CA ASN A 10 10.95 -6.88 -3.85
C ASN A 10 11.32 -7.87 -4.96
N ALA A 11 11.16 -7.47 -6.22
CA ALA A 11 11.58 -8.25 -7.38
C ALA A 11 13.10 -8.19 -7.63
N GLY A 12 13.84 -7.31 -6.94
CA GLY A 12 15.26 -7.08 -7.16
C GLY A 12 15.59 -6.32 -8.45
N ILE A 13 14.58 -5.76 -9.13
CA ILE A 13 14.74 -4.98 -10.38
C ILE A 13 15.32 -3.59 -10.07
N VAL A 14 14.82 -2.97 -9.00
CA VAL A 14 15.32 -1.68 -8.49
C VAL A 14 16.11 -1.95 -7.22
N VAL A 15 17.37 -1.51 -7.20
CA VAL A 15 18.29 -1.67 -6.07
C VAL A 15 18.79 -0.30 -5.61
N SER A 16 19.20 -0.21 -4.36
CA SER A 16 19.80 1.01 -3.81
C SER A 16 21.17 1.24 -4.42
N ASP A 17 21.44 2.47 -4.86
CA ASP A 17 22.75 2.89 -5.33
C ASP A 17 23.25 4.09 -4.52
N SER A 18 24.53 4.07 -4.15
CA SER A 18 25.12 5.15 -3.32
C SER A 18 25.24 6.49 -4.04
N SER A 19 25.26 6.49 -5.38
CA SER A 19 25.42 7.69 -6.21
C SER A 19 24.09 8.23 -6.73
N THR A 20 23.13 7.36 -7.05
CA THR A 20 21.83 7.76 -7.64
C THR A 20 20.62 7.46 -6.76
N CYS A 21 20.82 6.98 -5.53
CA CYS A 21 19.81 6.45 -4.59
C CYS A 21 19.08 5.19 -5.07
N VAL A 22 18.77 5.10 -6.37
CA VAL A 22 18.18 3.94 -7.05
C VAL A 22 18.93 3.64 -8.33
N ALA A 23 19.17 2.36 -8.59
CA ALA A 23 19.72 1.86 -9.84
C ALA A 23 18.93 0.64 -10.33
N LEU A 24 18.99 0.41 -11.64
CA LEU A 24 18.55 -0.83 -12.23
C LEU A 24 19.57 -1.92 -11.91
N ASN A 25 19.11 -3.07 -11.45
CA ASN A 25 19.99 -4.22 -11.27
C ASN A 25 20.60 -4.64 -12.62
N SER A 26 21.84 -5.12 -12.61
CA SER A 26 22.53 -5.47 -13.84
C SER A 26 21.88 -6.70 -14.48
N PHE A 27 21.46 -6.56 -15.73
CA PHE A 27 21.07 -7.67 -16.59
C PHE A 27 22.24 -8.18 -17.45
N ASN A 28 23.45 -7.66 -17.22
CA ASN A 28 24.61 -7.96 -18.05
C ASN A 28 25.29 -9.26 -17.60
N VAL A 29 24.94 -10.35 -18.29
CA VAL A 29 25.58 -11.67 -18.12
C VAL A 29 27.02 -11.67 -18.64
N TYR A 30 27.34 -10.80 -19.60
CA TYR A 30 28.64 -10.80 -20.30
C TYR A 30 29.76 -10.11 -19.50
N SER A 31 29.42 -9.21 -18.56
CA SER A 31 30.41 -8.53 -17.70
C SER A 31 30.76 -9.31 -16.42
N GLY A 32 30.15 -10.48 -16.20
CA GLY A 32 30.32 -11.27 -14.97
C GLY A 32 29.70 -10.65 -13.71
N SER A 33 29.01 -9.51 -13.84
CA SER A 33 28.41 -8.78 -12.72
C SER A 33 27.02 -9.31 -12.32
N ALA A 34 26.39 -10.12 -13.18
CA ALA A 34 25.10 -10.74 -12.93
C ALA A 34 25.08 -12.18 -13.44
N THR A 35 24.58 -13.10 -12.62
CA THR A 35 24.43 -14.51 -12.99
C THR A 35 23.01 -14.77 -13.49
N TRP A 36 22.81 -15.82 -14.30
CA TRP A 36 21.46 -16.23 -14.70
C TRP A 36 20.55 -16.52 -13.49
N ALA A 37 21.13 -16.90 -12.34
CA ALA A 37 20.41 -17.07 -11.09
C ALA A 37 19.77 -15.78 -10.55
N THR A 38 20.37 -14.60 -10.77
CA THR A 38 19.80 -13.32 -10.33
C THR A 38 18.88 -12.70 -11.38
N ILE A 39 19.15 -12.94 -12.66
CA ILE A 39 18.36 -12.38 -13.78
C ILE A 39 17.03 -13.11 -13.98
N MET A 40 17.02 -14.42 -13.85
CA MET A 40 15.82 -15.23 -14.12
C MET A 40 14.61 -14.87 -13.23
N PRO A 41 14.76 -14.66 -11.90
CA PRO A 41 13.65 -14.22 -11.05
C PRO A 41 13.07 -12.85 -11.45
N MET A 42 13.93 -11.89 -11.82
CA MET A 42 13.50 -10.58 -12.32
C MET A 42 12.70 -10.71 -13.62
N LEU A 43 13.14 -11.58 -14.54
CA LEU A 43 12.42 -11.86 -15.78
C LEU A 43 11.06 -12.50 -15.50
N VAL A 44 10.97 -13.43 -14.54
CA VAL A 44 9.68 -14.01 -14.13
C VAL A 44 8.71 -12.93 -13.68
N THR A 45 9.16 -11.95 -12.88
CA THR A 45 8.31 -10.81 -12.49
C THR A 45 7.88 -9.97 -13.70
N ILE A 46 8.78 -9.69 -14.65
CA ILE A 46 8.46 -8.89 -15.85
C ILE A 46 7.46 -9.63 -16.74
N PHE A 47 7.69 -10.91 -17.03
CA PHE A 47 6.77 -11.73 -17.82
C PHE A 47 5.43 -11.93 -17.10
N GLY A 48 5.46 -12.12 -15.78
CA GLY A 48 4.28 -12.16 -14.94
C GLY A 48 3.45 -10.88 -15.06
N LEU A 49 4.11 -9.71 -15.05
CA LEU A 49 3.44 -8.42 -15.13
C LEU A 49 2.76 -8.25 -16.49
N LEU A 50 3.47 -8.60 -17.56
CA LEU A 50 2.92 -8.62 -18.91
C LEU A 50 1.75 -9.61 -19.03
N ALA A 51 1.84 -10.78 -18.41
CA ALA A 51 0.75 -11.75 -18.39
C ALA A 51 -0.48 -11.20 -17.67
N ILE A 52 -0.33 -10.56 -16.50
CA ILE A 52 -1.45 -9.89 -15.81
C ILE A 52 -2.06 -8.82 -16.71
N ALA A 53 -1.24 -7.97 -17.34
CA ALA A 53 -1.73 -6.91 -18.21
C ALA A 53 -2.51 -7.47 -19.42
N ILE A 54 -2.01 -8.55 -20.04
CA ILE A 54 -2.70 -9.22 -21.16
C ILE A 54 -4.02 -9.85 -20.70
N LEU A 55 -4.01 -10.57 -19.58
CA LEU A 55 -5.22 -11.21 -19.02
C LEU A 55 -6.27 -10.16 -18.62
N ALA A 56 -5.83 -9.06 -18.00
CA ALA A 56 -6.69 -7.97 -17.63
C ALA A 56 -7.26 -7.24 -18.85
N HIS A 57 -6.46 -7.03 -19.90
CA HIS A 57 -6.94 -6.45 -21.16
C HIS A 57 -7.97 -7.38 -21.84
N LYS A 58 -7.78 -8.69 -21.76
CA LYS A 58 -8.74 -9.70 -22.20
C LYS A 58 -9.96 -9.86 -21.28
N LYS A 59 -10.08 -9.03 -20.23
CA LYS A 59 -11.17 -9.05 -19.24
C LYS A 59 -11.35 -10.42 -18.56
N VAL A 60 -10.26 -11.16 -18.36
CA VAL A 60 -10.28 -12.43 -17.63
C VAL A 60 -10.45 -12.15 -16.14
N ARG A 61 -11.47 -12.76 -15.53
CA ARG A 61 -11.73 -12.65 -14.08
C ARG A 61 -10.56 -13.26 -13.31
N GLY A 62 -10.06 -12.52 -12.32
CA GLY A 62 -8.91 -12.94 -11.51
C GLY A 62 -7.57 -12.83 -12.22
N ALA A 63 -7.40 -11.92 -13.18
CA ALA A 63 -6.14 -11.71 -13.90
C ALA A 63 -4.91 -11.59 -12.98
N VAL A 64 -5.05 -10.90 -11.84
CA VAL A 64 -3.98 -10.79 -10.83
C VAL A 64 -3.67 -12.14 -10.19
N LEU A 65 -4.70 -12.91 -9.80
CA LEU A 65 -4.53 -14.25 -9.19
C LEU A 65 -3.83 -15.22 -10.16
N TRP A 66 -4.29 -15.27 -11.41
CA TRP A 66 -3.66 -16.10 -12.44
C TRP A 66 -2.22 -15.67 -12.74
N GLY A 67 -1.94 -14.37 -12.68
CA GLY A 67 -0.58 -13.86 -12.79
C GLY A 67 0.33 -14.30 -11.65
N ILE A 68 -0.13 -14.26 -10.40
CA ILE A 68 0.63 -14.74 -9.24
C ILE A 68 0.91 -16.23 -9.38
N LEU A 69 -0.12 -17.04 -9.63
CA LEU A 69 0.01 -18.49 -9.76
C LEU A 69 0.88 -18.88 -10.95
N GLY A 70 0.68 -18.23 -12.11
CA GLY A 70 1.49 -18.45 -13.30
C GLY A 70 2.96 -18.09 -13.09
N SER A 71 3.23 -16.97 -12.42
CA SER A 71 4.60 -16.55 -12.11
C SER A 71 5.25 -17.47 -11.06
N ALA A 72 4.49 -17.95 -10.08
CA ALA A 72 4.96 -18.93 -9.11
C ALA A 72 5.31 -20.26 -9.79
N VAL A 73 4.44 -20.79 -10.66
CA VAL A 73 4.71 -22.02 -11.41
C VAL A 73 5.92 -21.82 -12.33
N ALA A 74 6.00 -20.71 -13.07
CA ALA A 74 7.14 -20.40 -13.92
C ALA A 74 8.45 -20.35 -13.13
N TYR A 75 8.43 -19.73 -11.94
CA TYR A 75 9.56 -19.71 -11.02
C TYR A 75 9.99 -21.14 -10.65
N TYR A 76 9.07 -21.99 -10.18
CA TYR A 76 9.39 -23.37 -9.80
C TYR A 76 9.88 -24.24 -10.95
N VAL A 77 9.27 -24.12 -12.13
CA VAL A 77 9.65 -24.89 -13.33
C VAL A 77 11.05 -24.49 -13.80
N LEU A 78 11.35 -23.19 -13.85
CA LEU A 78 12.69 -22.71 -14.20
C LEU A 78 13.72 -23.14 -13.15
N GLY A 79 13.35 -23.13 -11.87
CA GLY A 79 14.23 -23.57 -10.79
C GLY A 79 14.55 -25.04 -10.73
N LEU A 80 13.62 -25.89 -11.15
CA LEU A 80 13.81 -27.34 -11.25
C LEU A 80 14.62 -27.76 -12.46
N LEU A 81 14.51 -27.03 -13.57
CA LEU A 81 14.99 -27.51 -14.86
C LEU A 81 16.30 -26.86 -15.32
N THR A 82 16.69 -25.68 -14.83
CA THR A 82 17.73 -24.88 -15.51
C THR A 82 18.91 -24.37 -14.68
N VAL A 83 18.84 -24.23 -13.35
CA VAL A 83 19.93 -23.62 -12.57
C VAL A 83 20.09 -24.25 -11.16
N ASP A 84 21.22 -24.93 -10.92
CA ASP A 84 21.62 -25.36 -9.57
C ASP A 84 21.86 -24.14 -8.67
N GLY A 85 21.22 -24.09 -7.49
CA GLY A 85 21.25 -22.95 -6.57
C GLY A 85 20.09 -21.95 -6.75
N PHE A 86 19.22 -22.14 -7.75
CA PHE A 86 17.94 -21.44 -7.91
C PHE A 86 16.90 -21.86 -6.87
N TYR A 87 17.07 -23.08 -6.35
CA TYR A 87 16.40 -23.58 -5.16
C TYR A 87 16.91 -22.84 -3.94
N ALA A 88 16.38 -21.64 -3.74
CA ALA A 88 16.57 -20.90 -2.52
C ALA A 88 16.33 -21.85 -1.35
N SER A 89 17.19 -21.71 -0.35
CA SER A 89 17.08 -22.11 1.06
C SER A 89 15.72 -21.79 1.74
N SER A 90 14.70 -21.40 0.97
CA SER A 90 13.36 -20.97 1.39
C SER A 90 12.27 -22.04 1.20
N VAL A 91 12.51 -23.08 0.38
CA VAL A 91 11.49 -24.14 0.12
C VAL A 91 11.67 -25.35 1.04
N ALA A 92 12.89 -25.62 1.48
CA ALA A 92 13.19 -26.80 2.31
C ALA A 92 12.80 -26.68 3.80
N PRO A 93 12.85 -25.51 4.48
CA PRO A 93 12.50 -25.47 5.91
C PRO A 93 11.08 -25.01 6.23
N ASN A 94 10.32 -24.41 5.29
CA ASN A 94 9.01 -23.82 5.60
C ASN A 94 7.80 -24.71 5.27
N LEU A 95 8.02 -25.96 4.84
CA LEU A 95 6.95 -26.95 4.83
C LEU A 95 6.75 -27.55 6.24
N ALA A 96 6.86 -26.72 7.28
CA ALA A 96 6.32 -27.08 8.57
C ALA A 96 4.80 -27.16 8.40
N SER A 97 4.22 -28.32 8.70
CA SER A 97 2.79 -28.59 8.69
C SER A 97 2.05 -27.85 9.81
N ASP A 98 2.51 -26.66 10.19
CA ASP A 98 1.94 -25.88 11.26
C ASP A 98 0.93 -24.88 10.71
N PHE A 99 -0.25 -25.40 10.39
CA PHE A 99 -1.41 -24.61 9.97
C PHE A 99 -1.92 -23.68 11.10
N PHE A 100 -1.46 -23.87 12.35
CA PHE A 100 -1.78 -23.02 13.50
C PHE A 100 -0.66 -22.05 13.89
N GLY A 101 0.54 -22.19 13.32
CA GLY A 101 1.71 -21.37 13.63
C GLY A 101 1.44 -19.89 13.39
N ALA A 102 0.85 -19.55 12.24
CA ALA A 102 0.46 -18.17 11.93
C ALA A 102 -0.59 -17.60 12.90
N PHE A 103 -1.51 -18.44 13.39
CA PHE A 103 -2.50 -18.01 14.39
C PHE A 103 -1.87 -17.81 15.77
N LYS A 104 -0.91 -18.67 16.14
CA LYS A 104 -0.13 -18.54 17.38
C LYS A 104 0.76 -17.29 17.34
N GLU A 105 1.47 -17.08 16.24
CA GLU A 105 2.26 -15.86 16.01
C GLU A 105 1.38 -14.61 16.04
N PHE A 106 0.20 -14.64 15.41
CA PHE A 106 -0.75 -13.53 15.52
C PHE A 106 -1.13 -13.26 16.98
N GLY A 107 -1.43 -14.30 17.77
CA GLY A 107 -1.76 -14.19 19.18
C GLY A 107 -0.61 -13.68 20.07
N GLU A 108 0.63 -14.06 19.77
CA GLU A 108 1.81 -13.70 20.55
C GLU A 108 2.41 -12.34 20.13
N LEU A 109 2.48 -12.05 18.83
CA LEU A 109 3.25 -10.95 18.26
C LEU A 109 2.41 -9.74 17.83
N SER A 110 1.09 -9.89 17.65
CA SER A 110 0.23 -8.84 17.11
C SER A 110 -0.96 -8.52 18.02
N PHE A 111 -1.71 -9.54 18.44
CA PHE A 111 -2.95 -9.36 19.19
C PHE A 111 -2.71 -8.73 20.56
N LEU A 112 -3.37 -7.59 20.83
CA LEU A 112 -3.24 -6.80 22.06
C LEU A 112 -1.82 -6.28 22.38
N ARG A 113 -0.86 -6.43 21.47
CA ARG A 113 0.50 -5.94 21.69
C ARG A 113 0.54 -4.42 21.83
N VAL A 114 -0.39 -3.72 21.20
CA VAL A 114 -0.59 -2.27 21.35
C VAL A 114 -0.72 -1.86 22.83
N PHE A 115 -1.37 -2.67 23.67
CA PHE A 115 -1.53 -2.36 25.10
C PHE A 115 -0.34 -2.78 25.97
N LYS A 116 0.54 -3.66 25.47
CA LYS A 116 1.72 -4.14 26.22
C LYS A 116 2.98 -3.36 25.90
N GLU A 117 3.23 -3.14 24.61
CA GLU A 117 4.47 -2.56 24.08
C GLU A 117 4.22 -1.41 23.11
N GLY A 118 2.99 -1.23 22.60
CA GLY A 118 2.69 -0.22 21.57
C GLY A 118 2.83 1.23 22.02
N PHE A 119 2.85 1.48 23.33
CA PHE A 119 3.06 2.81 23.91
C PHE A 119 4.44 2.97 24.57
N ASP A 120 5.39 2.06 24.30
CA ASP A 120 6.77 2.21 24.81
C ASP A 120 7.57 3.20 23.95
N PHE A 121 7.49 4.47 24.33
CA PHE A 121 8.26 5.56 23.73
C PHE A 121 9.52 5.92 24.52
N SER A 122 9.95 5.05 25.44
CA SER A 122 11.06 5.33 26.37
C SER A 122 12.35 5.68 25.63
N ALA A 123 12.64 5.00 24.52
CA ALA A 123 13.80 5.29 23.66
C ALA A 123 13.74 6.69 23.01
N TYR A 124 12.55 7.12 22.57
CA TYR A 124 12.37 8.43 21.96
C TYR A 124 12.40 9.56 23.01
N ILE A 125 11.78 9.33 24.17
CA ILE A 125 11.79 10.26 25.30
C ILE A 125 13.21 10.45 25.85
N ALA A 126 14.01 9.38 25.92
CA ALA A 126 15.40 9.46 26.35
C ALA A 126 16.28 10.26 25.38
N ALA A 127 16.01 10.19 24.07
CA ALA A 127 16.79 10.88 23.05
C ALA A 127 16.38 12.35 22.82
N ASN A 128 15.08 12.67 22.87
CA ASN A 128 14.53 13.97 22.45
C ASN A 128 13.81 14.75 23.57
N GLY A 129 13.68 14.16 24.75
CA GLY A 129 12.96 14.75 25.88
C GLY A 129 11.43 14.67 25.76
N ILE A 130 10.76 14.86 26.91
CA ILE A 130 9.31 14.71 27.05
C ILE A 130 8.54 15.75 26.22
N GLY A 131 9.06 16.98 26.11
CA GLY A 131 8.43 18.05 25.33
C GLY A 131 8.34 17.73 23.83
N SER A 132 9.43 17.27 23.23
CA SER A 132 9.45 16.84 21.83
C SER A 132 8.56 15.62 21.60
N PHE A 133 8.54 14.69 22.56
CA PHE A 133 7.66 13.52 22.50
C PHE A 133 6.17 13.92 22.44
N ILE A 134 5.70 14.81 23.31
CA ILE A 134 4.29 15.22 23.32
C ILE A 134 3.92 15.88 21.99
N VAL A 135 4.78 16.77 21.47
CA VAL A 135 4.55 17.44 20.19
C VAL A 135 4.53 16.42 19.05
N MET A 136 5.54 15.55 18.95
CA MET A 136 5.61 14.51 17.93
C MET A 136 4.41 13.56 18.00
N PHE A 137 4.04 13.10 19.19
CA PHE A 137 2.92 12.18 19.39
C PHE A 137 1.60 12.80 18.94
N ILE A 138 1.28 14.02 19.41
CA ILE A 138 0.03 14.70 19.04
C ILE A 138 0.00 15.03 17.55
N THR A 139 1.11 15.58 17.01
CA THR A 139 1.19 15.95 15.59
C THR A 139 1.08 14.73 14.69
N THR A 140 1.76 13.63 15.02
CA THR A 140 1.74 12.37 14.26
C THR A 140 0.36 11.70 14.35
N MET A 141 -0.24 11.63 15.54
CA MET A 141 -1.57 11.05 15.73
C MET A 141 -2.63 11.83 14.94
N LEU A 142 -2.64 13.17 15.04
CA LEU A 142 -3.56 14.01 14.28
C LEU A 142 -3.30 13.90 12.78
N ALA A 143 -2.04 13.89 12.36
CA ALA A 143 -1.67 13.69 10.97
C ALA A 143 -2.22 12.38 10.42
N PHE A 144 -1.93 11.23 11.06
CA PHE A 144 -2.40 9.92 10.61
C PHE A 144 -3.92 9.79 10.66
N CYS A 145 -4.60 10.35 11.66
CA CYS A 145 -6.06 10.37 11.73
C CYS A 145 -6.67 11.12 10.54
N MET A 146 -6.10 12.27 10.19
CA MET A 146 -6.61 13.04 9.06
C MET A 146 -6.27 12.40 7.71
N VAL A 147 -5.09 11.78 7.59
CA VAL A 147 -4.71 10.97 6.44
C VAL A 147 -5.71 9.84 6.22
N ASP A 148 -5.98 9.05 7.28
CA ASP A 148 -6.93 7.92 7.25
C ASP A 148 -8.33 8.38 6.84
N MET A 149 -8.79 9.50 7.40
CA MET A 149 -10.07 10.09 7.03
C MET A 149 -10.15 10.44 5.53
N PHE A 150 -9.09 11.00 4.95
CA PHE A 150 -9.05 11.33 3.52
C PHE A 150 -8.90 10.09 2.64
N ASP A 151 -8.14 9.09 3.08
CA ASP A 151 -7.99 7.81 2.38
C ASP A 151 -9.34 7.09 2.31
N THR A 152 -10.06 6.99 3.44
CA THR A 152 -11.40 6.42 3.49
C THR A 152 -12.39 7.21 2.63
N LEU A 153 -12.42 8.54 2.73
CA LEU A 153 -13.30 9.36 1.90
C LEU A 153 -13.02 9.18 0.40
N GLY A 154 -11.75 9.21 0.01
CA GLY A 154 -11.32 9.09 -1.38
C GLY A 154 -11.61 7.71 -1.96
N THR A 155 -11.29 6.65 -1.22
CA THR A 155 -11.52 5.27 -1.64
C THR A 155 -13.00 4.89 -1.63
N LEU A 156 -13.76 5.32 -0.62
CA LEU A 156 -15.21 5.13 -0.55
C LEU A 156 -15.92 5.83 -1.72
N TYR A 157 -15.56 7.09 -2.00
CA TYR A 157 -16.10 7.81 -3.16
C TYR A 157 -15.73 7.10 -4.47
N GLY A 158 -14.46 6.70 -4.63
CA GLY A 158 -13.99 5.98 -5.81
C GLY A 158 -14.73 4.65 -6.03
N ALA A 159 -14.93 3.88 -4.97
CA ALA A 159 -15.66 2.61 -5.01
C ALA A 159 -17.15 2.82 -5.33
N CYS A 160 -17.81 3.79 -4.70
CA CYS A 160 -19.21 4.11 -4.97
C CYS A 160 -19.43 4.64 -6.39
N SER A 161 -18.51 5.47 -6.89
CA SER A 161 -18.53 5.99 -8.26
C SER A 161 -18.41 4.87 -9.29
N ALA A 162 -17.43 3.97 -9.12
CA ALA A 162 -17.24 2.82 -9.99
C ALA A 162 -18.41 1.81 -9.93
N GLY A 163 -19.11 1.75 -8.79
CA GLY A 163 -20.26 0.88 -8.57
C GLY A 163 -21.62 1.44 -8.98
N ASN A 164 -21.69 2.67 -9.51
CA ASN A 164 -22.96 3.41 -9.70
C ASN A 164 -23.83 3.43 -8.43
N MET A 165 -23.19 3.62 -7.27
CA MET A 165 -23.85 3.65 -5.95
C MET A 165 -23.97 5.06 -5.38
N LEU A 166 -23.53 6.08 -6.11
CA LEU A 166 -23.72 7.47 -5.73
C LEU A 166 -25.21 7.84 -5.82
N THR A 167 -25.64 8.69 -4.89
CA THR A 167 -26.97 9.30 -4.95
C THR A 167 -27.12 10.16 -6.20
N GLU A 168 -28.35 10.56 -6.55
CA GLU A 168 -28.61 11.45 -7.71
C GLU A 168 -27.86 12.78 -7.64
N LYS A 169 -27.43 13.20 -6.45
CA LYS A 169 -26.63 14.41 -6.22
C LYS A 169 -25.12 14.17 -6.33
N GLY A 170 -24.69 12.95 -6.65
CA GLY A 170 -23.27 12.56 -6.71
C GLY A 170 -22.63 12.33 -5.34
N GLU A 171 -23.41 12.27 -4.26
CA GLU A 171 -22.92 12.07 -2.90
C GLU A 171 -22.95 10.58 -2.50
N VAL A 172 -22.06 10.17 -1.60
CA VAL A 172 -22.05 8.83 -1.03
C VAL A 172 -23.24 8.65 -0.08
N PRO A 173 -24.10 7.63 -0.27
CA PRO A 173 -25.22 7.38 0.62
C PRO A 173 -24.73 7.02 2.03
N ASN A 174 -25.39 7.57 3.05
CA ASN A 174 -25.10 7.28 4.46
C ASN A 174 -23.62 7.47 4.86
N MET A 175 -22.95 8.51 4.34
CA MET A 175 -21.53 8.80 4.61
C MET A 175 -21.15 8.67 6.09
N ASN A 176 -21.93 9.25 7.01
CA ASN A 176 -21.66 9.17 8.45
C ASN A 176 -21.62 7.74 8.99
N ARG A 177 -22.48 6.83 8.48
CA ARG A 177 -22.49 5.43 8.88
C ARG A 177 -21.32 4.67 8.28
N ALA A 178 -20.95 4.97 7.03
CA ALA A 178 -19.77 4.39 6.39
C ALA A 178 -18.48 4.79 7.10
N MET A 179 -18.31 6.07 7.44
CA MET A 179 -17.18 6.56 8.21
C MET A 179 -17.14 6.00 9.64
N MET A 180 -18.30 5.77 10.28
CA MET A 180 -18.34 5.10 11.58
C MET A 180 -17.88 3.64 11.49
N ALA A 181 -18.28 2.92 10.44
CA ALA A 181 -17.85 1.54 10.23
C ALA A 181 -16.33 1.45 10.01
N ASP A 182 -15.77 2.40 9.25
CA ASP A 182 -14.33 2.53 9.03
C ASP A 182 -13.57 2.84 10.33
N ALA A 183 -14.03 3.82 11.11
CA ALA A 183 -13.42 4.14 12.40
C ALA A 183 -13.43 2.95 13.38
N ILE A 184 -14.53 2.20 13.43
CA ILE A 184 -14.60 0.96 14.23
C ILE A 184 -13.61 -0.08 13.69
N ALA A 185 -13.53 -0.27 12.38
CA ALA A 185 -12.60 -1.20 11.75
C ALA A 185 -11.13 -0.83 12.03
N THR A 186 -10.77 0.45 11.93
CA THR A 186 -9.43 0.96 12.24
C THR A 186 -9.08 0.77 13.72
N CYS A 187 -9.99 1.10 14.65
CA CYS A 187 -9.77 0.87 16.08
C CYS A 187 -9.60 -0.63 16.40
N VAL A 188 -10.45 -1.49 15.87
CA VAL A 188 -10.35 -2.95 16.06
C VAL A 188 -9.08 -3.50 15.40
N GLY A 189 -8.72 -3.00 14.23
CA GLY A 189 -7.48 -3.37 13.53
C GLY A 189 -6.24 -3.04 14.36
N ALA A 190 -6.17 -1.84 14.94
CA ALA A 190 -5.09 -1.46 15.84
C ALA A 190 -5.00 -2.41 17.05
N VAL A 191 -6.13 -2.77 17.67
CA VAL A 191 -6.18 -3.74 18.78
C VAL A 191 -5.66 -5.12 18.36
N CYS A 192 -5.95 -5.53 17.12
CA CYS A 192 -5.43 -6.76 16.52
C CYS A 192 -3.97 -6.66 16.05
N GLY A 193 -3.31 -5.50 16.21
CA GLY A 193 -1.90 -5.31 15.84
C GLY A 193 -1.64 -5.15 14.35
N THR A 194 -2.65 -4.74 13.56
CA THR A 194 -2.47 -4.41 12.14
C THR A 194 -2.37 -2.89 11.93
N SER A 195 -1.92 -2.47 10.75
CA SER A 195 -2.02 -1.09 10.28
C SER A 195 -3.48 -0.62 10.18
N THR A 196 -3.67 0.67 9.90
CA THR A 196 -5.00 1.25 9.62
C THR A 196 -5.77 0.41 8.60
N VAL A 197 -7.03 0.10 8.92
CA VAL A 197 -7.90 -0.74 8.10
C VAL A 197 -8.80 0.18 7.30
N THR A 198 -8.63 0.21 5.98
CA THR A 198 -9.38 1.12 5.11
C THR A 198 -10.08 0.37 3.98
N THR A 199 -10.96 1.07 3.25
CA THR A 199 -11.66 0.52 2.09
C THR A 199 -10.75 0.45 0.86
N PHE A 200 -10.68 -0.71 0.22
CA PHE A 200 -9.83 -0.92 -0.96
C PHE A 200 -10.51 -0.49 -2.25
N VAL A 201 -9.82 0.29 -3.08
CA VAL A 201 -10.32 0.72 -4.40
C VAL A 201 -10.53 -0.47 -5.33
N GLU A 202 -9.78 -1.54 -5.16
CA GLU A 202 -9.87 -2.81 -5.87
C GLU A 202 -11.24 -3.47 -5.68
N SER A 203 -11.92 -3.19 -4.56
CA SER A 203 -13.28 -3.66 -4.28
C SER A 203 -14.29 -3.14 -5.30
N SER A 204 -13.99 -2.04 -6.00
CA SER A 204 -14.80 -1.55 -7.12
C SER A 204 -15.01 -2.61 -8.20
N SER A 205 -14.01 -3.46 -8.47
CA SER A 205 -14.12 -4.56 -9.42
C SER A 205 -15.14 -5.60 -8.94
N GLY A 206 -15.12 -5.96 -7.65
CA GLY A 206 -16.12 -6.84 -7.03
C GLY A 206 -17.53 -6.25 -7.06
N ILE A 207 -17.66 -4.94 -6.84
CA ILE A 207 -18.94 -4.23 -6.93
C ILE A 207 -19.47 -4.24 -8.37
N SER A 208 -18.59 -4.03 -9.35
CA SER A 208 -18.94 -4.04 -10.78
C SER A 208 -19.43 -5.41 -11.27
N GLU A 209 -18.94 -6.48 -10.64
CA GLU A 209 -19.36 -7.87 -10.89
C GLU A 209 -20.60 -8.30 -10.09
N GLY A 210 -21.20 -7.41 -9.29
CA GLY A 210 -22.47 -7.65 -8.59
C GLY A 210 -22.35 -7.81 -7.07
N GLY A 211 -21.16 -7.69 -6.48
CA GLY A 211 -20.93 -7.68 -5.03
C GLY A 211 -21.41 -6.38 -4.37
N ARG A 212 -22.73 -6.17 -4.33
CA ARG A 212 -23.35 -4.91 -3.89
C ARG A 212 -23.89 -4.92 -2.46
N THR A 213 -23.66 -5.99 -1.70
CA THR A 213 -24.18 -6.16 -0.34
C THR A 213 -23.05 -6.43 0.65
N GLY A 214 -23.26 -6.08 1.92
CA GLY A 214 -22.31 -6.38 3.00
C GLY A 214 -22.06 -7.87 3.21
N LEU A 215 -22.94 -8.75 2.70
CA LEU A 215 -22.72 -10.19 2.70
C LEU A 215 -21.50 -10.58 1.87
N ALA A 216 -21.26 -9.90 0.74
CA ALA A 216 -20.05 -10.14 -0.06
C ALA A 216 -18.79 -9.84 0.78
N SER A 217 -18.76 -8.71 1.47
CA SER A 217 -17.66 -8.34 2.38
C SER A 217 -17.49 -9.34 3.54
N LEU A 218 -18.59 -9.83 4.12
CA LEU A 218 -18.55 -10.83 5.20
C LEU A 218 -18.01 -12.19 4.72
N VAL A 219 -18.41 -12.62 3.53
CA VAL A 219 -17.88 -13.85 2.91
C VAL A 219 -16.39 -13.68 2.63
N THR A 220 -15.97 -12.55 2.05
CA THR A 220 -14.56 -12.25 1.83
C THR A 220 -13.77 -12.26 3.13
N ALA A 221 -14.26 -11.61 4.19
CA ALA A 221 -13.62 -11.62 5.51
C ALA A 221 -13.49 -13.04 6.09
N THR A 222 -14.55 -13.85 5.99
CA THR A 222 -14.52 -15.26 6.43
C THR A 222 -13.52 -16.08 5.64
N LEU A 223 -13.44 -15.89 4.32
CA LEU A 223 -12.47 -16.58 3.47
C LEU A 223 -11.02 -16.16 3.80
N PHE A 224 -10.77 -14.88 4.07
CA PHE A 224 -9.45 -14.41 4.52
C PHE A 224 -9.09 -14.96 5.91
N PHE A 225 -10.07 -15.08 6.81
CA PHE A 225 -9.88 -15.71 8.11
C PHE A 225 -9.49 -17.19 7.96
N ILE A 226 -10.16 -17.93 7.06
CA ILE A 226 -9.80 -19.32 6.76
C ILE A 226 -8.43 -19.40 6.07
N ALA A 227 -8.10 -18.44 5.19
CA ALA A 227 -6.83 -18.39 4.49
C ALA A 227 -5.63 -18.21 5.43
N MET A 228 -5.83 -17.65 6.63
CA MET A 228 -4.79 -17.56 7.67
C MET A 228 -4.26 -18.95 8.06
N PHE A 229 -5.13 -19.96 8.11
CA PHE A 229 -4.69 -21.34 8.37
C PHE A 229 -3.93 -21.93 7.18
N LEU A 230 -4.20 -21.46 5.97
CA LEU A 230 -3.46 -21.83 4.75
C LEU A 230 -2.16 -21.00 4.59
N ALA A 231 -1.70 -20.29 5.62
CA ALA A 231 -0.44 -19.55 5.60
C ALA A 231 0.78 -20.39 5.11
N PRO A 232 0.95 -21.67 5.49
CA PRO A 232 2.05 -22.49 4.98
C PRO A 232 2.01 -22.64 3.45
N VAL A 233 0.81 -22.70 2.86
CA VAL A 233 0.63 -22.75 1.40
C VAL A 233 0.92 -21.40 0.77
N ALA A 234 0.53 -20.30 1.42
CA ALA A 234 0.82 -18.95 0.94
C ALA A 234 2.33 -18.64 0.96
N GLN A 235 3.09 -19.18 1.93
CA GLN A 235 4.54 -19.06 2.01
C GLN A 235 5.28 -19.78 0.87
N LEU A 236 4.62 -20.70 0.15
CA LEU A 236 5.16 -21.30 -1.07
C LEU A 236 5.17 -20.33 -2.25
N ILE A 237 4.48 -19.19 -2.17
CA ILE A 237 4.49 -18.23 -3.28
C ILE A 237 5.78 -17.40 -3.17
N PRO A 238 6.68 -17.45 -4.18
CA PRO A 238 7.93 -16.69 -4.12
C PRO A 238 7.65 -15.19 -4.16
N THR A 239 8.51 -14.41 -3.49
CA THR A 239 8.41 -12.95 -3.42
C THR A 239 8.40 -12.28 -4.80
N TYR A 240 9.07 -12.87 -5.79
CA TYR A 240 9.04 -12.41 -7.19
C TYR A 240 7.65 -12.53 -7.85
N ALA A 241 6.87 -13.55 -7.47
CA ALA A 241 5.51 -13.71 -7.97
C ALA A 241 4.55 -12.74 -7.27
N THR A 242 4.70 -12.51 -5.96
CA THR A 242 3.88 -11.51 -5.24
C THR A 242 4.23 -10.07 -5.67
N ALA A 243 5.51 -9.79 -5.95
CA ALA A 243 5.97 -8.51 -6.49
C ALA A 243 5.28 -8.14 -7.81
N THR A 244 5.01 -9.14 -8.66
CA THR A 244 4.28 -8.96 -9.92
C THR A 244 2.89 -8.34 -9.68
N ALA A 245 2.17 -8.86 -8.68
CA ALA A 245 0.87 -8.33 -8.30
C ALA A 245 0.98 -6.92 -7.71
N LEU A 246 1.98 -6.66 -6.84
CA LEU A 246 2.20 -5.33 -6.26
C LEU A 246 2.43 -4.26 -7.35
N ILE A 247 3.21 -4.59 -8.39
CA ILE A 247 3.45 -3.67 -9.52
C ILE A 247 2.14 -3.38 -10.26
N TYR A 248 1.36 -4.42 -10.58
CA TYR A 248 0.09 -4.25 -11.29
C TYR A 248 -0.98 -3.52 -10.45
N VAL A 249 -1.07 -3.81 -9.15
CA VAL A 249 -1.93 -3.06 -8.21
C VAL A 249 -1.55 -1.57 -8.23
N GLY A 250 -0.26 -1.25 -8.25
CA GLY A 250 0.18 0.13 -8.39
C GLY A 250 -0.28 0.79 -9.70
N VAL A 251 -0.43 0.04 -10.81
CA VAL A 251 -1.03 0.53 -12.06
C VAL A 251 -2.51 0.83 -11.88
N LEU A 252 -3.26 -0.05 -11.21
CA LEU A 252 -4.68 0.16 -10.91
C LEU A 252 -4.90 1.43 -10.07
N MET A 253 -4.06 1.64 -9.04
CA MET A 253 -4.14 2.84 -8.20
C MET A 253 -3.79 4.12 -8.96
N MET A 254 -2.93 4.06 -9.99
CA MET A 254 -2.65 5.22 -10.85
C MET A 254 -3.84 5.64 -11.70
N SER A 255 -4.87 4.80 -11.88
CA SER A 255 -6.10 5.19 -12.58
C SER A 255 -6.80 6.39 -11.91
N GLY A 256 -6.77 6.47 -10.57
CA GLY A 256 -7.38 7.58 -9.83
C GLY A 256 -6.72 8.94 -10.13
N VAL A 257 -5.45 8.92 -10.52
CA VAL A 257 -4.66 10.11 -10.87
C VAL A 257 -5.17 10.79 -12.14
N LYS A 258 -5.90 10.06 -13.00
CA LYS A 258 -6.56 10.60 -14.18
C LYS A 258 -7.61 11.66 -13.85
N ASN A 259 -8.21 11.59 -12.67
CA ASN A 259 -9.27 12.52 -12.25
C ASN A 259 -8.74 13.86 -11.74
N ILE A 260 -7.41 14.02 -11.61
CA ILE A 260 -6.80 15.28 -11.22
C ILE A 260 -6.78 16.21 -12.45
N ALA A 261 -7.22 17.46 -12.27
CA ALA A 261 -7.15 18.49 -13.31
C ALA A 261 -5.69 18.95 -13.48
N TRP A 262 -4.96 18.28 -14.38
CA TRP A 262 -3.54 18.55 -14.67
C TRP A 262 -3.29 19.91 -15.32
N ASP A 263 -4.31 20.49 -15.95
CA ASP A 263 -4.22 21.81 -16.58
C ASP A 263 -4.23 22.96 -15.56
N ASP A 264 -4.64 22.71 -14.32
CA ASP A 264 -4.68 23.71 -13.24
C ASP A 264 -3.47 23.51 -12.30
N PRO A 265 -2.45 24.39 -12.32
CA PRO A 265 -1.28 24.30 -11.45
C PRO A 265 -1.64 24.21 -9.95
N ALA A 266 -2.77 24.80 -9.54
CA ALA A 266 -3.21 24.77 -8.14
C ALA A 266 -3.64 23.37 -7.67
N LYS A 267 -3.92 22.45 -8.60
CA LYS A 267 -4.30 21.06 -8.32
C LYS A 267 -3.23 20.08 -8.79
N ALA A 268 -2.57 20.38 -9.90
CA ALA A 268 -1.50 19.56 -10.46
C ALA A 268 -0.28 19.49 -9.55
N LEU A 269 0.20 20.62 -9.01
CA LEU A 269 1.40 20.63 -8.16
C LEU A 269 1.21 19.85 -6.85
N PRO A 270 0.11 20.03 -6.08
CA PRO A 270 -0.16 19.21 -4.90
C PRO A 270 -0.24 17.72 -5.20
N GLY A 271 -0.93 17.34 -6.29
CA GLY A 271 -1.05 15.95 -6.71
C GLY A 271 0.30 15.34 -7.07
N PHE A 272 1.12 16.07 -7.83
CA PHE A 272 2.46 15.65 -8.20
C PHE A 272 3.38 15.49 -6.98
N LEU A 273 3.44 16.50 -6.10
CA LEU A 273 4.29 16.44 -4.90
C LEU A 273 3.88 15.31 -3.98
N THR A 274 2.58 15.08 -3.82
CA THR A 274 2.06 13.93 -3.06
C THR A 274 2.63 12.63 -3.60
N ILE A 275 2.49 12.39 -4.91
CA ILE A 275 2.94 11.14 -5.53
C ILE A 275 4.46 10.99 -5.49
N ALA A 276 5.20 12.05 -5.82
CA ALA A 276 6.65 12.01 -5.97
C ALA A 276 7.35 11.85 -4.61
N VAL A 277 6.99 12.67 -3.63
CA VAL A 277 7.63 12.64 -2.30
C VAL A 277 7.36 11.31 -1.61
N MET A 278 6.14 10.75 -1.70
CA MET A 278 5.84 9.42 -1.16
C MET A 278 6.84 8.36 -1.62
N VAL A 279 7.17 8.36 -2.92
CA VAL A 279 8.07 7.37 -3.52
C VAL A 279 9.53 7.66 -3.20
N PHE A 280 9.96 8.92 -3.30
CA PHE A 280 11.36 9.28 -3.13
C PHE A 280 11.84 9.23 -1.68
N THR A 281 10.96 9.53 -0.71
CA THR A 281 11.30 9.48 0.71
C THR A 281 10.91 8.17 1.38
N TYR A 282 10.33 7.23 0.61
CA TYR A 282 9.78 5.97 1.10
C TYR A 282 8.80 6.14 2.28
N ASN A 283 8.07 7.27 2.31
CA ASN A 283 7.25 7.66 3.43
C ASN A 283 5.95 8.31 2.96
N ILE A 284 4.83 7.63 3.22
CA ILE A 284 3.49 8.07 2.83
C ILE A 284 3.16 9.41 3.48
N SER A 285 3.43 9.55 4.77
CA SER A 285 3.13 10.74 5.57
C SER A 285 3.82 11.99 5.01
N TYR A 286 5.08 11.87 4.58
CA TYR A 286 5.80 13.02 3.99
C TYR A 286 5.18 13.46 2.67
N GLY A 287 4.78 12.53 1.81
CA GLY A 287 4.15 12.95 0.56
C GLY A 287 2.80 13.63 0.78
N ILE A 288 1.97 13.14 1.70
CA ILE A 288 0.71 13.82 2.04
C ILE A 288 0.99 15.20 2.64
N ALA A 289 1.99 15.32 3.51
CA ALA A 289 2.38 16.58 4.11
C ALA A 289 2.78 17.63 3.07
N PHE A 290 3.70 17.29 2.15
CA PHE A 290 4.12 18.20 1.08
C PHE A 290 2.99 18.53 0.09
N GLY A 291 2.10 17.56 -0.18
CA GLY A 291 0.89 17.76 -0.96
C GLY A 291 -0.07 18.78 -0.34
N LEU A 292 -0.38 18.62 0.95
CA LEU A 292 -1.28 19.51 1.67
C LEU A 292 -0.68 20.90 1.87
N ILE A 293 0.59 21.01 2.24
CA ILE A 293 1.29 22.29 2.39
C ILE A 293 1.28 23.07 1.07
N SER A 294 1.65 22.42 -0.04
CA SER A 294 1.64 23.07 -1.36
C SER A 294 0.23 23.50 -1.78
N CYS A 295 -0.80 22.70 -1.51
CA CYS A 295 -2.20 23.07 -1.76
C CYS A 295 -2.61 24.33 -0.99
N VAL A 296 -2.30 24.39 0.30
CA VAL A 296 -2.60 25.56 1.14
C VAL A 296 -1.88 26.80 0.65
N VAL A 297 -0.57 26.70 0.41
CA VAL A 297 0.25 27.82 -0.09
C VAL A 297 -0.31 28.36 -1.40
N ILE A 298 -0.54 27.50 -2.40
CA ILE A 298 -1.03 27.97 -3.71
C ILE A 298 -2.42 28.61 -3.59
N LYS A 299 -3.35 28.02 -2.84
CA LYS A 299 -4.69 28.58 -2.68
C LYS A 299 -4.70 29.90 -1.92
N VAL A 300 -3.77 30.10 -0.97
CA VAL A 300 -3.57 31.39 -0.28
C VAL A 300 -3.13 32.46 -1.27
N PHE A 301 -2.07 32.21 -2.03
CA PHE A 301 -1.53 33.18 -2.99
C PHE A 301 -2.43 33.39 -4.21
N SER A 302 -3.31 32.43 -4.52
CA SER A 302 -4.29 32.54 -5.61
C SER A 302 -5.60 33.24 -5.18
N GLY A 303 -5.69 33.75 -3.95
CA GLY A 303 -6.89 34.43 -3.43
C GLY A 303 -8.09 33.49 -3.15
N LYS A 304 -7.90 32.17 -3.26
CA LYS A 304 -8.93 31.14 -3.03
C LYS A 304 -8.85 30.50 -1.63
N ALA A 305 -8.29 31.22 -0.66
CA ALA A 305 -8.09 30.74 0.71
C ALA A 305 -9.39 30.28 1.40
N LYS A 306 -10.54 30.83 1.00
CA LYS A 306 -11.87 30.47 1.53
C LYS A 306 -12.39 29.10 1.08
N GLU A 307 -11.80 28.51 0.04
CA GLU A 307 -12.14 27.14 -0.38
C GLU A 307 -11.45 26.06 0.46
N LEU A 308 -10.49 26.44 1.31
CA LEU A 308 -9.82 25.51 2.20
C LEU A 308 -10.68 25.27 3.44
N SER A 309 -10.89 24.00 3.77
CA SER A 309 -11.48 23.65 5.05
C SER A 309 -10.52 24.03 6.19
N ILE A 310 -11.09 24.35 7.37
CA ILE A 310 -10.31 24.63 8.58
C ILE A 310 -9.38 23.45 8.92
N ALA A 311 -9.86 22.22 8.67
CA ALA A 311 -9.09 21.01 8.87
C ALA A 311 -7.82 20.96 7.99
N THR A 312 -7.92 21.32 6.70
CA THR A 312 -6.78 21.35 5.77
C THR A 312 -5.70 22.34 6.24
N TRP A 313 -6.12 23.48 6.78
CA TRP A 313 -5.22 24.47 7.36
C TRP A 313 -4.48 23.95 8.59
N ILE A 314 -5.21 23.35 9.53
CA ILE A 314 -4.64 22.81 10.76
C ILE A 314 -3.60 21.74 10.42
N ILE A 315 -3.91 20.82 9.50
CA ILE A 315 -3.00 19.74 9.11
C ILE A 315 -1.75 20.30 8.44
N ALA A 316 -1.89 21.23 7.50
CA ALA A 316 -0.74 21.81 6.81
C ALA A 316 0.20 22.54 7.80
N ILE A 317 -0.36 23.24 8.78
CA ILE A 317 0.41 23.90 9.84
C ILE A 317 1.09 22.86 10.74
N LEU A 318 0.37 21.82 11.17
CA LEU A 318 0.94 20.77 12.01
C LEU A 318 2.09 20.06 11.31
N PHE A 319 1.94 19.69 10.03
CA PHE A 319 3.02 19.08 9.27
C PHE A 319 4.20 20.03 9.04
N ALA A 320 3.94 21.31 8.77
CA ALA A 320 5.00 22.30 8.67
C ALA A 320 5.79 22.38 9.99
N LEU A 321 5.08 22.45 11.13
CA LEU A 321 5.71 22.44 12.45
C LEU A 321 6.51 21.15 12.70
N THR A 322 5.97 19.98 12.35
CA THR A 322 6.70 18.71 12.46
C THR A 322 8.00 18.78 11.66
N PHE A 323 7.97 19.22 10.40
CA PHE A 323 9.20 19.33 9.60
C PHE A 323 10.21 20.32 10.17
N PHE A 324 9.78 21.47 10.70
CA PHE A 324 10.70 22.45 11.28
C PHE A 324 11.20 22.11 12.68
N LEU A 325 10.52 21.22 13.42
CA LEU A 325 10.85 20.88 14.80
C LEU A 325 11.50 19.50 14.97
N THR A 326 11.30 18.56 14.03
CA THR A 326 11.78 17.17 14.15
C THR A 326 12.76 16.72 13.07
N HIS A 327 12.92 17.50 11.99
CA HIS A 327 13.94 17.31 10.96
C HIS A 327 14.81 18.55 10.84
#